data_AF-A0A920I236-F1
#
_entry.id   AF-A0A920I236-F1
#
_cell.length_a   1.000
_cell.length_b   1.000
_cell.length_c   1.000
_cell.angle_alpha   90.00
_cell.angle_beta   90.00
_cell.angle_gamma   90.00
#
_symmetry.space_group_name_H-M   'P 1'
#
loop_
_entity.id
_entity.type
_entity.pdbx_description
1 polymer ?
#
loop_
_entity_poly.entity_id
_entity_poly.type
_entity_poly.pdbx_seq_one_letter_code
_entity_poly.pdbx_strand_id
1 'polypeptide(L)'
;MATAAMAMGDIQIAARDGKEVPPGTGLDSDGNATTDPAKIAAGVVLPFGGYKGSAIALMVELLAAGLTGEQFSYEAKENDNGDGGPPRGGEMVIALSPELIAGPGWPEHVEAFMDRLTSLNGVRVPGARRHKNRLDTGPRNINEALVETIRGLL
;
A
#
# COMPACT_ATOMS: atom_id res chain seq x y z
N MET A 1 -3.53 2.87 1.40
CA MET A 1 -2.05 3.07 1.43
C MET A 1 -1.46 1.97 2.29
N ALA A 2 -0.20 1.58 2.08
CA ALA A 2 0.46 0.64 2.99
C ALA A 2 0.75 1.31 4.35
N THR A 3 0.77 0.51 5.42
CA THR A 3 1.23 0.93 6.75
C THR A 3 2.75 0.84 6.92
N ALA A 4 3.43 0.19 5.97
CA ALA A 4 4.87 0.25 5.78
C ALA A 4 5.31 1.58 5.13
N ALA A 5 6.57 1.97 5.35
CA ALA A 5 7.20 3.15 4.76
C ALA A 5 7.26 3.08 3.22
N MET A 6 7.33 1.86 2.67
CA MET A 6 7.29 1.57 1.24
C MET A 6 6.62 0.20 1.03
N ALA A 7 5.93 0.00 -0.09
CA ALA A 7 5.33 -1.31 -0.38
C ALA A 7 6.43 -2.33 -0.74
N MET A 8 6.29 -3.58 -0.29
CA MET A 8 7.26 -4.64 -0.59
C MET A 8 7.47 -4.84 -2.10
N GLY A 9 6.40 -4.74 -2.90
CA GLY A 9 6.51 -4.79 -4.36
C GLY A 9 7.38 -3.68 -4.95
N ASP A 10 7.32 -2.46 -4.39
CA ASP A 10 8.16 -1.35 -4.84
C ASP A 10 9.64 -1.58 -4.44
N ILE A 11 9.89 -2.18 -3.27
CA ILE A 11 11.24 -2.58 -2.82
C ILE A 11 11.81 -3.66 -3.75
N GLN A 12 11.02 -4.66 -4.11
CA GLN A 12 11.41 -5.71 -5.06
C GLN A 12 11.72 -5.15 -6.46
N ILE A 13 10.93 -4.18 -6.93
CA ILE A 13 11.21 -3.46 -8.18
C ILE A 13 12.52 -2.68 -8.07
N ALA A 14 12.76 -1.97 -6.96
CA ALA A 14 14.01 -1.24 -6.75
C ALA A 14 15.22 -2.18 -6.72
N ALA A 15 15.12 -3.35 -6.07
CA ALA A 15 16.15 -4.37 -6.05
C ALA A 15 16.44 -4.92 -7.45
N ARG A 16 15.40 -5.27 -8.22
CA ARG A 16 15.53 -5.71 -9.61
C ARG A 16 16.21 -4.67 -10.49
N ASP A 17 15.85 -3.41 -10.31
CA ASP A 17 16.38 -2.29 -11.10
C ASP A 17 17.76 -1.78 -10.59
N GLY A 18 18.29 -2.35 -9.51
CA GLY A 18 19.56 -1.93 -8.91
C GLY A 18 19.55 -0.51 -8.35
N LYS A 19 18.38 -0.04 -7.86
CA LYS A 19 18.19 1.31 -7.34
C LYS A 19 18.05 1.30 -5.82
N GLU A 20 18.73 2.22 -5.16
CA GLU A 20 18.55 2.46 -3.73
C GLU A 20 17.13 2.98 -3.41
N VAL A 21 16.65 2.65 -2.22
CA VAL A 21 15.40 3.20 -1.67
C VAL A 21 15.69 4.31 -0.66
N PRO A 22 14.73 5.20 -0.38
CA PRO A 22 14.94 6.29 0.59
C PRO A 22 15.37 5.78 1.98
N PRO A 23 16.23 6.51 2.70
CA PRO A 23 16.55 6.20 4.09
C PRO A 23 15.29 6.08 4.97
N GLY A 24 15.31 5.15 5.93
CA GLY A 24 14.16 4.88 6.81
C GLY A 24 13.11 3.94 6.21
N THR A 25 13.38 3.36 5.03
CA THR A 25 12.51 2.34 4.43
C THR A 25 12.55 1.02 5.20
N GLY A 26 13.74 0.59 5.65
CA GLY A 26 13.91 -0.71 6.27
C GLY A 26 15.26 -0.89 6.95
N LEU A 27 15.41 -2.06 7.57
CA LEU A 27 16.65 -2.53 8.20
C LEU A 27 17.09 -3.83 7.52
N ASP A 28 18.38 -4.13 7.56
CA ASP A 28 18.91 -5.43 7.17
C ASP A 28 18.66 -6.51 8.24
N SER A 29 19.14 -7.73 7.99
CA SER A 29 18.99 -8.88 8.90
C SER A 29 19.66 -8.69 10.27
N ASP A 30 20.65 -7.79 10.36
CA ASP A 30 21.36 -7.48 11.59
C ASP A 30 20.71 -6.30 12.34
N GLY A 31 19.62 -5.74 11.79
CA GLY A 31 18.90 -4.61 12.36
C GLY A 31 19.53 -3.25 12.06
N ASN A 32 20.50 -3.18 11.13
CA ASN A 32 21.11 -1.92 10.74
C ASN A 32 20.28 -1.21 9.66
N ALA A 33 20.21 0.12 9.76
CA ALA A 33 19.56 0.93 8.74
C ALA A 33 20.33 0.86 7.40
N THR A 34 19.59 0.68 6.31
CA THR A 34 20.17 0.57 4.96
C THR A 34 19.24 1.17 3.91
N THR A 35 19.80 1.54 2.76
CA THR A 35 19.09 1.98 1.55
C THR A 35 19.13 0.91 0.44
N ASP A 36 19.78 -0.23 0.71
CA ASP A 36 19.84 -1.38 -0.20
C ASP A 36 18.53 -2.18 -0.12
N PRO A 37 17.70 -2.19 -1.19
CA PRO A 37 16.42 -2.89 -1.17
C PRO A 37 16.54 -4.40 -1.03
N ALA A 38 17.63 -5.02 -1.50
CA ALA A 38 17.83 -6.48 -1.35
C ALA A 38 18.10 -6.85 0.11
N LYS A 39 18.88 -6.02 0.82
CA LYS A 39 19.10 -6.20 2.26
C LYS A 39 17.83 -5.96 3.07
N ILE A 40 17.00 -4.98 2.69
CA ILE A 40 15.70 -4.73 3.34
C ILE A 40 14.74 -5.90 3.13
N ALA A 41 14.67 -6.45 1.91
CA ALA A 41 13.81 -7.58 1.61
C ALA A 41 14.19 -8.84 2.40
N ALA A 42 15.48 -9.02 2.72
CA ALA A 42 15.97 -10.08 3.60
C ALA A 42 15.84 -9.74 5.11
N GLY A 43 15.68 -8.47 5.45
CA GLY A 43 15.51 -7.96 6.81
C GLY A 43 14.05 -7.59 7.10
N VAL A 44 13.81 -6.31 7.39
CA VAL A 44 12.48 -5.81 7.76
C VAL A 44 12.17 -4.44 7.16
N VAL A 45 10.91 -4.26 6.73
CA VAL A 45 10.38 -2.96 6.28
C VAL A 45 9.82 -2.21 7.47
N LEU A 46 10.22 -0.94 7.64
CA LEU A 46 9.76 -0.10 8.75
C LEU A 46 8.35 0.45 8.51
N PRO A 47 7.58 0.75 9.58
CA PRO A 47 6.29 1.42 9.46
C PRO A 47 6.45 2.89 9.05
N PHE A 48 5.48 3.44 8.32
CA PHE A 48 5.50 4.88 8.01
C PHE A 48 5.34 5.71 9.30
N GLY A 49 6.00 6.86 9.40
CA GLY A 49 5.79 7.76 10.55
C GLY A 49 6.13 7.14 11.93
N GLY A 50 6.97 6.11 11.96
CA GLY A 50 7.48 5.49 13.18
C GLY A 50 6.37 4.88 14.05
N TYR A 51 6.35 5.24 15.34
CA TYR A 51 5.43 4.65 16.32
C TYR A 51 3.94 4.84 15.96
N LYS A 52 3.58 5.90 15.22
CA LYS A 52 2.20 6.13 14.79
C LYS A 52 1.76 5.15 13.70
N GLY A 53 2.60 4.92 12.68
CA GLY A 53 2.29 3.91 11.67
C GLY A 53 2.36 2.50 12.24
N SER A 54 3.22 2.25 13.22
CA SER A 54 3.24 0.98 13.96
C SER A 54 1.90 0.70 14.65
N ALA A 55 1.35 1.70 15.37
CA ALA A 55 0.03 1.58 15.99
C ALA A 55 -1.09 1.33 14.95
N ILE A 56 -1.01 1.98 13.78
CA ILE A 56 -1.97 1.76 12.69
C ILE A 56 -1.80 0.36 12.08
N ALA A 57 -0.57 -0.14 11.93
CA ALA A 57 -0.31 -1.50 11.46
C ALA A 57 -0.88 -2.55 12.41
N LEU A 58 -0.72 -2.36 13.73
CA LEU A 58 -1.34 -3.22 14.74
C LEU A 58 -2.87 -3.17 14.67
N MET A 59 -3.46 -1.98 14.51
CA MET A 59 -4.91 -1.86 14.32
C MET A 59 -5.39 -2.62 13.09
N VAL A 60 -4.64 -2.57 11.97
CA VAL A 60 -4.98 -3.32 10.76
C VAL A 60 -4.93 -4.83 11.02
N GLU A 61 -3.90 -5.35 11.68
CA GLU A 61 -3.84 -6.78 12.07
C GLU A 61 -5.06 -7.21 12.89
N LEU A 62 -5.39 -6.46 13.93
CA LEU A 62 -6.51 -6.80 14.81
C LEU A 62 -7.86 -6.76 14.10
N LEU A 63 -8.06 -5.81 13.17
CA LEU A 63 -9.32 -5.67 12.45
C LEU A 63 -9.44 -6.60 11.25
N ALA A 64 -8.36 -6.82 10.50
CA ALA A 64 -8.38 -7.59 9.27
C ALA A 64 -8.21 -9.10 9.52
N ALA A 65 -7.44 -9.51 10.54
CA ALA A 65 -7.25 -10.90 10.92
C ALA A 65 -8.02 -11.26 12.20
N GLY A 66 -7.71 -10.59 13.32
CA GLY A 66 -8.28 -10.94 14.63
C GLY A 66 -9.81 -10.88 14.68
N LEU A 67 -10.41 -9.82 14.14
CA LEU A 67 -11.86 -9.63 14.15
C LEU A 67 -12.58 -10.51 13.12
N THR A 68 -11.97 -10.77 11.97
CA THR A 68 -12.58 -11.59 10.91
C THR A 68 -12.42 -13.09 11.19
N GLY A 69 -11.48 -13.47 12.06
CA GLY A 69 -11.11 -14.85 12.35
C GLY A 69 -10.11 -15.44 11.37
N GLU A 70 -9.50 -14.61 10.51
CA GLU A 70 -8.47 -15.01 9.55
C GLU A 70 -7.06 -14.98 10.18
N GLN A 71 -6.08 -15.47 9.42
CA GLN A 71 -4.68 -15.57 9.84
C GLN A 71 -4.05 -14.18 10.05
N PHE A 72 -3.32 -14.01 11.16
CA PHE A 72 -2.40 -12.89 11.35
C PHE A 72 -1.21 -13.00 10.36
N SER A 73 -0.53 -11.89 10.03
CA SER A 73 0.56 -11.94 9.03
C SER A 73 1.71 -12.91 9.36
N TYR A 74 1.99 -13.17 10.64
CA TYR A 74 3.02 -14.15 11.01
C TYR A 74 2.56 -15.59 10.71
N GLU A 75 1.28 -15.89 10.95
CA GLU A 75 0.66 -17.19 10.64
C GLU A 75 0.55 -17.39 9.13
N ALA A 76 0.24 -16.32 8.39
CA ALA A 76 0.22 -16.33 6.93
C ALA A 76 1.60 -16.73 6.35
N LYS A 77 2.69 -16.25 6.98
CA LYS A 77 4.06 -16.64 6.61
C LYS A 77 4.38 -18.08 7.01
N GLU A 78 3.96 -18.53 8.19
CA GLU A 78 4.19 -19.91 8.66
C GLU A 78 3.41 -20.94 7.84
N ASN A 79 2.24 -20.57 7.33
CA ASN A 79 1.34 -21.43 6.55
C ASN A 79 1.47 -21.23 5.04
N ASP A 80 2.45 -20.47 4.57
CA ASP A 80 2.71 -20.26 3.14
C ASP A 80 2.98 -21.62 2.46
N ASN A 81 2.24 -21.90 1.39
CA ASN A 81 2.38 -23.13 0.62
C ASN A 81 3.44 -23.02 -0.49
N GLY A 82 4.05 -21.85 -0.66
CA GLY A 82 5.12 -21.59 -1.63
C GLY A 82 4.67 -21.65 -3.09
N ASP A 83 3.37 -21.53 -3.37
CA ASP A 83 2.85 -21.54 -4.75
C ASP A 83 3.02 -20.19 -5.48
N GLY A 84 3.54 -19.18 -4.77
CA GLY A 84 3.74 -17.82 -5.28
C GLY A 84 2.45 -16.98 -5.33
N GLY A 85 1.35 -17.51 -4.81
CA GLY A 85 0.07 -16.84 -4.66
C GLY A 85 0.06 -15.78 -3.54
N PRO A 86 -1.05 -15.04 -3.40
CA PRO A 86 -1.18 -14.07 -2.33
C PRO A 86 -1.18 -14.75 -0.96
N PRO A 87 -0.61 -14.10 0.08
CA PRO A 87 -0.69 -14.63 1.44
C PRO A 87 -2.15 -14.76 1.87
N ARG A 88 -2.45 -15.80 2.65
CA ARG A 88 -3.77 -15.96 3.28
C ARG A 88 -3.93 -14.92 4.39
N GLY A 89 -5.08 -14.25 4.41
CA GLY A 89 -5.40 -13.25 5.40
C GLY A 89 -6.84 -12.79 5.24
N GLY A 90 -7.27 -11.86 6.09
CA GLY A 90 -8.63 -11.32 6.05
C GLY A 90 -8.69 -9.87 5.58
N GLU A 91 -9.92 -9.44 5.33
CA GLU A 91 -10.24 -8.07 4.95
C GLU A 91 -11.43 -7.58 5.78
N MET A 92 -11.32 -6.36 6.31
CA MET A 92 -12.44 -5.66 6.97
C MET A 92 -12.88 -4.49 6.10
N VAL A 93 -14.17 -4.44 5.80
CA VAL A 93 -14.80 -3.33 5.07
C VAL A 93 -15.79 -2.62 6.00
N ILE A 94 -15.65 -1.30 6.11
CA ILE A 94 -16.60 -0.44 6.85
C ILE A 94 -17.30 0.47 5.84
N ALA A 95 -18.62 0.37 5.76
CA ALA A 95 -19.46 1.27 4.98
C ALA A 95 -20.29 2.14 5.93
N LEU A 96 -20.21 3.47 5.75
CA LEU A 96 -20.92 4.45 6.56
C LEU A 96 -21.82 5.27 5.63
N SER A 97 -23.06 5.54 6.04
CA SER A 97 -23.96 6.42 5.30
C SER A 97 -23.78 7.86 5.76
N PRO A 98 -23.20 8.77 4.94
CA PRO A 98 -23.05 10.17 5.32
C PRO A 98 -24.42 10.84 5.53
N GLU A 99 -25.43 10.43 4.75
CA GLU A 99 -26.79 10.93 4.88
C GLU A 99 -27.39 10.64 6.27
N LEU A 100 -27.15 9.44 6.81
CA LEU A 100 -27.67 9.07 8.14
C LEU A 100 -26.85 9.68 9.28
N ILE A 101 -25.55 9.94 9.06
CA ILE A 101 -24.63 10.41 10.11
C ILE A 101 -24.61 11.94 10.20
N ALA A 102 -24.49 12.61 9.05
CA ALA A 102 -24.34 14.05 8.94
C ALA A 102 -25.64 14.77 8.55
N GLY A 103 -26.60 14.07 7.93
CA GLY A 103 -27.87 14.64 7.51
C GLY A 103 -27.82 15.40 6.17
N PRO A 104 -28.93 16.05 5.79
CA PRO A 104 -29.02 16.82 4.55
C PRO A 104 -28.03 17.99 4.55
N GLY A 105 -27.42 18.28 3.40
CA GLY A 105 -26.41 19.34 3.24
C GLY A 105 -24.96 18.88 3.40
N TRP A 106 -24.71 17.60 3.72
CA TRP A 106 -23.36 17.05 3.81
C TRP A 106 -22.57 17.15 2.49
N PRO A 107 -23.16 16.96 1.28
CA PRO A 107 -22.41 17.05 0.03
C PRO A 107 -21.85 18.46 -0.17
N GLU A 108 -22.68 19.49 0.00
CA GLU A 108 -22.28 20.89 -0.16
C GLU A 108 -21.19 21.29 0.84
N HIS A 109 -21.28 20.78 2.08
CA HIS A 109 -20.25 21.02 3.09
C HIS A 109 -18.89 20.42 2.65
N VAL A 110 -18.87 19.17 2.19
CA VAL A 110 -17.65 18.50 1.74
C VAL A 110 -17.08 19.18 0.49
N GLU A 111 -17.91 19.53 -0.48
CA GLU A 111 -17.47 20.24 -1.69
C GLU A 111 -16.85 21.60 -1.36
N ALA A 112 -17.45 22.38 -0.45
CA ALA A 112 -16.87 23.66 -0.02
C ALA A 112 -15.47 23.49 0.62
N PHE A 113 -15.26 22.43 1.39
CA PHE A 113 -13.93 22.10 1.92
C PHE A 113 -12.95 21.70 0.81
N MET A 114 -13.39 20.88 -0.14
CA MET A 114 -12.57 20.44 -1.27
C MET A 114 -12.16 21.61 -2.17
N ASP A 115 -13.06 22.55 -2.44
CA ASP A 115 -12.77 23.79 -3.16
C ASP A 115 -11.70 24.61 -2.43
N ARG A 116 -11.85 24.77 -1.11
CA ARG A 116 -10.86 25.50 -0.30
C ARG A 116 -9.51 24.80 -0.31
N LEU A 117 -9.48 23.49 -0.12
CA LEU A 117 -8.25 22.70 -0.11
C LEU A 117 -7.52 22.76 -1.45
N THR A 118 -8.25 22.65 -2.56
CA THR A 118 -7.68 22.66 -3.91
C THR A 118 -7.30 24.05 -4.40
N SER A 119 -7.84 25.13 -3.81
CA SER A 119 -7.40 26.50 -4.06
C SER A 119 -5.98 26.80 -3.56
N LEU A 120 -5.43 25.97 -2.66
CA LEU A 120 -4.09 26.14 -2.12
C LEU A 120 -3.04 25.69 -3.14
N ASN A 121 -2.03 26.54 -3.37
CA ASN A 121 -0.97 26.24 -4.32
C ASN A 121 -0.19 24.95 -3.93
N GLY A 122 0.06 24.09 -4.91
CA GLY A 122 0.84 22.86 -4.73
C GLY A 122 0.08 21.67 -4.15
N VAL A 123 -1.19 21.83 -3.75
CA VAL A 123 -1.98 20.73 -3.21
C VAL A 123 -2.28 19.67 -4.29
N ARG A 124 -2.20 18.40 -3.89
CA ARG A 124 -2.63 17.25 -4.69
C ARG A 124 -3.57 16.38 -3.87
N VAL A 125 -4.77 16.15 -4.39
CA VAL A 125 -5.80 15.34 -3.71
C VAL A 125 -5.47 13.85 -3.85
N PRO A 126 -5.59 13.05 -2.77
CA PRO A 126 -5.49 11.59 -2.85
C PRO A 126 -6.41 11.01 -3.93
N GLY A 127 -5.85 10.23 -4.85
CA GLY A 127 -6.60 9.64 -5.96
C GLY A 127 -6.55 10.44 -7.27
N ALA A 128 -6.21 11.74 -7.25
CA ALA A 128 -6.17 12.57 -8.45
C ALA A 128 -5.24 11.99 -9.55
N ARG A 129 -4.04 11.51 -9.18
CA ARG A 129 -3.11 10.83 -10.10
C ARG A 129 -3.75 9.58 -10.74
N ARG A 130 -4.42 8.75 -9.95
CA ARG A 130 -5.07 7.52 -10.45
C ARG A 130 -6.24 7.84 -11.37
N HIS A 131 -7.02 8.88 -11.05
CA HIS A 131 -8.13 9.32 -11.90
C HIS A 131 -7.62 9.85 -13.25
N LYS A 132 -6.59 10.70 -13.24
CA LYS A 132 -5.91 11.16 -14.47
C LYS A 132 -5.41 9.99 -15.32
N ASN A 133 -4.68 9.05 -14.70
CA ASN A 133 -4.16 7.88 -15.43
C ASN A 133 -5.28 7.01 -16.00
N ARG A 134 -6.42 6.88 -15.32
CA ARG A 134 -7.58 6.11 -15.79
C ARG A 134 -8.22 6.72 -17.04
N LEU A 135 -8.30 8.05 -17.10
CA LEU A 135 -8.88 8.78 -18.23
C LEU A 135 -7.94 8.87 -19.44
N ASP A 136 -6.64 8.65 -19.24
CA ASP A 136 -5.67 8.61 -20.32
C ASP A 136 -5.94 7.43 -21.26
N THR A 137 -6.22 7.74 -22.54
CA THR A 137 -6.52 6.79 -23.61
C THR A 137 -5.28 6.41 -24.44
N GLY A 138 -4.11 6.94 -24.09
CA GLY A 138 -2.84 6.60 -24.72
C GLY A 138 -2.40 5.15 -24.44
N PRO A 139 -1.36 4.68 -25.14
CA PRO A 139 -0.83 3.34 -24.94
C PRO A 139 -0.31 3.15 -23.50
N ARG A 140 -0.48 1.95 -22.96
CA ARG A 140 0.08 1.57 -21.66
C ARG A 140 1.47 0.98 -21.86
N ASN A 141 2.45 1.53 -21.15
CA ASN A 141 3.78 0.95 -21.11
C ASN A 141 3.75 -0.27 -20.18
N ILE A 142 3.94 -1.45 -20.76
CA ILE A 142 4.01 -2.73 -20.06
C ILE A 142 5.40 -3.30 -20.31
N ASN A 143 6.00 -3.95 -19.32
CA ASN A 143 7.28 -4.62 -19.47
C ASN A 143 7.15 -5.77 -20.48
N GLU A 144 7.94 -5.75 -21.55
CA GLU A 144 7.87 -6.73 -22.63
C GLU A 144 8.14 -8.16 -22.16
N ALA A 145 9.18 -8.36 -21.33
CA ALA A 145 9.51 -9.67 -20.76
C ALA A 145 8.37 -10.24 -19.89
N LEU A 146 7.60 -9.39 -19.20
CA LEU A 146 6.39 -9.82 -18.48
C LEU A 146 5.30 -10.29 -19.45
N VAL A 147 5.10 -9.60 -20.57
CA VAL A 147 4.11 -9.99 -21.60
C VAL A 147 4.51 -11.32 -22.25
N GLU A 148 5.79 -11.50 -22.56
CA GLU A 148 6.32 -12.76 -23.10
C GLU A 148 6.13 -13.91 -22.11
N THR A 149 6.43 -13.70 -20.83
CA THR A 149 6.19 -14.68 -19.76
C THR A 149 4.73 -15.11 -19.72
N ILE A 150 3.79 -14.15 -19.68
CA ILE A 150 2.35 -14.44 -19.63
C ILE A 150 1.91 -15.23 -20.86
N ARG A 151 2.39 -14.85 -22.06
CA ARG A 151 2.06 -15.57 -23.30
C ARG A 151 2.57 -17.02 -23.30
N GLY A 152 3.69 -17.30 -22.63
CA GLY A 152 4.22 -18.65 -22.49
C GLY A 152 3.47 -19.53 -21.47
N LEU A 153 2.60 -18.94 -20.64
CA LEU A 153 1.76 -19.66 -19.68
C LEU A 153 0.36 -20.01 -20.23
N LEU A 154 0.00 -19.46 -21.39
CA LEU A 154 -1.25 -19.74 -22.11
C LEU A 154 -1.06 -20.88 -23.11
#